data_AF-A0A7S1IQF2-F1
#
_entry.id   AF-A0A7S1IQF2-F1
#
_cell.length_a   1.000
_cell.length_b   1.000
_cell.length_c   1.000
_cell.angle_alpha   90.00
_cell.angle_beta   90.00
_cell.angle_gamma   90.00
#
_symmetry.space_group_name_H-M   'P 1'
#
loop_
_entity.id
_entity.type
_entity.pdbx_description
1 polymer ?
#
loop_
_entity_poly.entity_id
_entity_poly.type
_entity_poly.pdbx_seq_one_letter_code
_entity_poly.pdbx_strand_id
1 'polypeptide(L)'
;MTEMRRDYLDNVRQKIVGEVRPAKMILIYSRNNFTSRRSVREEQELYTALVDMYSADIVHFWTGIYPYAFRDSITLLSQGVLFLGPHGAGLAAQVFLGTNATVIEFRPRARSERASCFELMAYACNNHFHVYTSEGDKQTPMSINVSEVVDLVRRSYHPHQT
;
A
#
# COMPACT_ATOMS: atom_id res chain seq x y z
N MET A 1 8.66 10.35 24.75
CA MET A 1 7.50 9.43 24.74
C MET A 1 7.20 8.82 23.36
N THR A 2 7.58 9.46 22.25
CA THR A 2 7.36 8.98 20.87
C THR A 2 8.29 7.84 20.46
N GLU A 3 9.53 7.82 20.94
CA GLU A 3 10.57 6.85 20.57
C GLU A 3 10.28 5.45 21.12
N MET A 4 9.98 5.34 22.43
CA MET A 4 9.60 4.08 23.10
C MET A 4 8.38 3.38 22.47
N ARG A 5 7.47 4.13 21.85
CA ARG A 5 6.29 3.57 21.16
C ARG A 5 6.64 2.98 19.79
N ARG A 6 7.61 3.57 19.08
CA ARG A 6 8.08 3.07 17.78
C ARG A 6 8.84 1.76 17.97
N ASP A 7 9.76 1.74 18.92
CA ASP A 7 10.54 0.54 19.25
C ASP A 7 9.63 -0.63 19.65
N TYR A 8 8.53 -0.36 20.38
CA TYR A 8 7.57 -1.38 20.74
C TYR A 8 6.85 -1.98 19.53
N LEU A 9 6.38 -1.16 18.59
CA LEU A 9 5.67 -1.64 17.41
C LEU A 9 6.60 -2.43 16.48
N ASP A 10 7.83 -1.97 16.30
CA ASP A 10 8.82 -2.68 15.49
C ASP A 10 9.21 -4.02 16.14
N ASN A 11 9.34 -4.07 17.46
CA ASN A 11 9.53 -5.33 18.18
C ASN A 11 8.35 -6.31 18.02
N VAL A 12 7.10 -5.81 18.06
CA VAL A 12 5.91 -6.64 17.84
C VAL A 12 5.88 -7.15 16.40
N ARG A 13 6.19 -6.31 15.42
CA ARG A 13 6.28 -6.69 14.01
C ARG A 13 7.32 -7.78 13.78
N GLN A 14 8.52 -7.60 14.31
CA GLN A 14 9.59 -8.60 14.19
C GLN A 14 9.17 -9.96 14.80
N LYS A 15 8.43 -9.96 15.91
CA LYS A 15 7.90 -11.20 16.51
C LYS A 15 6.84 -11.89 15.64
N ILE A 16 6.01 -11.11 14.94
CA ILE A 16 4.93 -11.64 14.08
C ILE A 16 5.48 -12.11 12.73
N VAL A 17 6.34 -11.31 12.12
CA VAL A 17 6.91 -11.51 10.78
C VAL A 17 8.04 -12.54 10.82
N GLY A 18 8.85 -12.55 11.89
CA GLY A 18 10.10 -13.31 11.96
C GLY A 18 11.24 -12.65 11.18
N GLU A 19 12.29 -13.42 10.85
CA GLU A 19 13.37 -12.97 9.97
C GLU A 19 12.89 -12.90 8.52
N VAL A 20 12.19 -11.83 8.15
CA VAL A 20 11.93 -11.52 6.74
C VAL A 20 12.86 -10.39 6.32
N ARG A 21 13.71 -10.67 5.33
CA ARG A 21 14.49 -9.63 4.68
C ARG A 21 13.52 -8.78 3.84
N PRO A 22 13.55 -7.44 3.95
CA PRO A 22 12.75 -6.60 3.09
C PRO A 22 13.11 -6.92 1.63
N ALA A 23 12.17 -7.50 0.88
CA ALA A 23 12.26 -7.42 -0.56
C ALA A 23 11.85 -5.99 -0.95
N LYS A 24 12.17 -5.58 -2.17
CA LYS A 24 11.87 -4.22 -2.63
C LYS A 24 10.52 -4.22 -3.35
N MET A 25 9.50 -4.88 -2.80
CA MET A 25 8.25 -5.09 -3.55
C MET A 25 7.35 -3.86 -3.57
N ILE A 26 6.65 -3.72 -4.68
CA ILE A 26 5.53 -2.80 -4.88
C ILE A 26 4.26 -3.63 -4.80
N LEU A 27 3.42 -3.35 -3.80
CA LEU A 27 2.18 -4.07 -3.55
C LEU A 27 0.99 -3.23 -3.96
N ILE A 28 0.13 -3.78 -4.81
CA ILE A 28 -1.12 -3.17 -5.26
C ILE A 28 -2.28 -3.89 -4.60
N TYR A 29 -3.08 -3.20 -3.79
CA TYR A 29 -4.30 -3.78 -3.27
C TYR A 29 -5.33 -3.95 -4.39
N SER A 30 -5.78 -5.17 -4.64
CA SER A 30 -6.90 -5.47 -5.52
C SER A 30 -7.98 -6.23 -4.75
N ARG A 31 -9.26 -5.93 -5.06
CA ARG A 31 -10.39 -6.71 -4.55
C ARG A 31 -10.80 -7.85 -5.47
N ASN A 32 -10.23 -7.93 -6.67
CA ASN A 32 -10.72 -8.78 -7.76
C ASN A 32 -12.23 -8.61 -8.01
N ASN A 33 -12.80 -7.45 -7.62
CA ASN A 33 -14.23 -7.17 -7.71
C ASN A 33 -14.43 -5.69 -8.05
N PHE A 34 -14.66 -5.41 -9.33
CA PHE A 34 -14.79 -4.07 -9.90
C PHE A 34 -16.12 -3.38 -9.60
N THR A 35 -17.00 -3.97 -8.79
CA THR A 35 -18.30 -3.36 -8.45
C THR A 35 -18.24 -2.52 -7.17
N SER A 36 -17.16 -2.61 -6.40
CA SER A 36 -17.03 -1.88 -5.15
C SER A 36 -16.47 -0.48 -5.37
N ARG A 37 -16.98 0.49 -4.61
CA ARG A 37 -16.35 1.82 -4.43
C ARG A 37 -14.93 1.80 -3.85
N ARG A 38 -14.46 0.62 -3.43
CA ARG A 38 -13.10 0.37 -2.91
C ARG A 38 -12.28 -0.46 -3.91
N SER A 39 -12.53 -0.25 -5.19
CA SER A 39 -11.81 -0.85 -6.31
C SER A 39 -11.40 0.26 -7.27
N VAL A 40 -10.37 -0.01 -8.07
CA VAL A 40 -9.85 0.91 -9.08
C VAL A 40 -10.15 0.32 -10.45
N ARG A 41 -10.70 1.11 -11.37
CA ARG A 41 -11.07 0.61 -12.70
C ARG A 41 -9.84 0.25 -13.52
N GLU A 42 -8.80 1.06 -13.39
CA GLU A 42 -7.54 0.97 -14.13
C GLU A 42 -6.49 0.11 -13.40
N GLU A 43 -6.86 -0.75 -12.44
CA GLU A 43 -5.87 -1.49 -11.64
C GLU A 43 -4.98 -2.43 -12.48
N GLN A 44 -5.55 -3.04 -13.53
CA GLN A 44 -4.80 -3.91 -14.43
C GLN A 44 -3.86 -3.12 -15.33
N GLU A 45 -4.29 -1.96 -15.82
CA GLU A 45 -3.46 -1.05 -16.61
C GLU A 45 -2.29 -0.51 -15.77
N LEU A 46 -2.57 -0.11 -14.53
CA LEU A 46 -1.55 0.31 -13.57
C LEU A 46 -0.55 -0.81 -13.29
N TYR A 47 -1.02 -2.04 -13.07
CA TYR A 47 -0.14 -3.19 -12.87
C TYR A 47 0.78 -3.40 -14.07
N THR A 48 0.24 -3.41 -15.29
CA THR A 48 1.03 -3.56 -16.52
C THR A 48 2.09 -2.46 -16.63
N ALA A 49 1.71 -1.20 -16.43
CA ALA A 49 2.64 -0.07 -16.50
C ALA A 49 3.77 -0.16 -15.47
N LEU A 50 3.47 -0.63 -14.25
CA LEU A 50 4.48 -0.81 -13.21
C LEU A 50 5.38 -2.03 -13.46
N VAL A 51 4.82 -3.12 -13.99
CA VAL A 51 5.61 -4.31 -14.40
C VAL A 51 6.57 -3.96 -15.53
N ASP A 52 6.14 -3.17 -16.51
CA ASP A 52 7.01 -2.70 -17.60
C ASP A 52 8.17 -1.84 -17.07
N MET A 53 7.96 -1.11 -15.97
CA MET A 53 8.96 -0.25 -15.35
C MET A 53 9.91 -1.00 -14.40
N TYR A 54 9.42 -1.95 -13.62
CA TYR A 54 10.15 -2.55 -12.50
C TYR A 54 10.33 -4.07 -12.55
N SER A 55 9.62 -4.78 -13.44
CA SER A 55 9.48 -6.24 -13.54
C SER A 55 8.36 -6.87 -12.69
N ALA A 56 7.91 -8.04 -13.14
CA ALA A 56 6.90 -8.85 -12.48
C ALA A 56 7.38 -9.51 -11.17
N ASP A 57 8.69 -9.55 -10.93
CA ASP A 57 9.24 -10.04 -9.65
C ASP A 57 9.11 -8.99 -8.53
N ILE A 58 8.91 -7.72 -8.90
CA ILE A 58 8.83 -6.60 -7.97
C ILE A 58 7.38 -6.18 -7.71
N VAL A 59 6.52 -6.22 -8.72
CA VAL A 59 5.16 -5.69 -8.66
C VAL A 59 4.15 -6.81 -8.45
N HIS A 60 3.40 -6.76 -7.35
CA HIS A 60 2.47 -7.83 -6.97
C HIS A 60 1.10 -7.28 -6.59
N PHE A 61 0.05 -8.01 -6.96
CA PHE A 61 -1.27 -7.78 -6.38
C PHE A 61 -1.38 -8.43 -5.00
N TRP A 62 -2.07 -7.76 -4.07
CA TRP A 62 -2.44 -8.31 -2.77
C TRP A 62 -3.93 -8.11 -2.51
N THR A 63 -4.64 -9.17 -2.12
CA THR A 63 -6.11 -9.20 -2.01
C THR A 63 -6.62 -9.32 -0.57
N GLY A 64 -5.71 -9.57 0.37
CA GLY A 64 -5.92 -9.62 1.82
C GLY A 64 -6.74 -10.74 2.42
N ILE A 65 -7.38 -11.60 1.62
CA ILE A 65 -8.23 -12.69 2.16
C ILE A 65 -8.03 -14.03 1.42
N TYR A 66 -7.60 -14.02 0.14
CA TYR A 66 -7.51 -15.24 -0.67
C TYR A 66 -6.63 -15.04 -1.92
N PRO A 67 -5.72 -15.97 -2.28
CA PRO A 67 -5.56 -17.33 -1.76
C PRO A 67 -4.58 -17.47 -0.59
N TYR A 68 -4.01 -16.37 -0.11
CA TYR A 68 -2.96 -16.42 0.92
C TYR A 68 -3.51 -16.86 2.28
N ALA A 69 -2.85 -17.83 2.91
CA ALA A 69 -3.02 -17.99 4.35
C ALA A 69 -2.59 -16.70 5.06
N PHE A 70 -3.11 -16.44 6.26
CA PHE A 70 -2.80 -15.22 7.02
C PHE A 70 -1.29 -14.97 7.14
N ARG A 71 -0.51 -16.04 7.38
CA ARG A 71 0.95 -15.97 7.47
C ARG A 71 1.59 -15.57 6.14
N ASP A 72 1.13 -16.11 5.02
CA ASP A 72 1.67 -15.78 3.70
C ASP A 72 1.37 -14.33 3.32
N SER A 73 0.19 -13.82 3.70
CA SER A 73 -0.14 -12.39 3.56
C SER A 73 0.82 -11.51 4.34
N ILE A 74 1.13 -11.87 5.59
CA ILE A 74 2.10 -11.13 6.41
C ILE A 74 3.48 -11.18 5.78
N THR A 75 3.93 -12.35 5.35
CA THR A 75 5.23 -12.51 4.68
C THR A 75 5.33 -11.61 3.45
N LEU A 76 4.33 -11.61 2.58
CA LEU A 76 4.31 -10.76 1.40
C LEU A 76 4.28 -9.27 1.76
N LEU A 77 3.44 -8.86 2.72
CA LEU A 77 3.39 -7.46 3.16
C LEU A 77 4.71 -6.99 3.75
N SER A 78 5.38 -7.82 4.55
CA SER A 78 6.67 -7.46 5.15
C SER A 78 7.80 -7.28 4.14
N GLN A 79 7.58 -7.74 2.91
CA GLN A 79 8.47 -7.54 1.76
C GLN A 79 8.10 -6.31 0.92
N GLY A 80 7.03 -5.58 1.27
CA GLY A 80 6.61 -4.37 0.58
C GLY A 80 7.36 -3.14 1.08
N VAL A 81 7.96 -2.39 0.16
CA VAL A 81 8.49 -1.03 0.40
C VAL A 81 7.53 0.05 -0.10
N LEU A 82 6.59 -0.33 -0.95
CA LEU A 82 5.53 0.54 -1.42
C LEU A 82 4.21 -0.23 -1.46
N PHE A 83 3.16 0.34 -0.86
CA PHE A 83 1.83 -0.25 -0.83
C PHE A 83 0.79 0.77 -1.29
N LEU A 84 0.07 0.46 -2.36
CA LEU A 84 -0.93 1.35 -2.93
C LEU A 84 -2.32 0.70 -2.96
N GLY A 85 -3.36 1.51 -2.75
CA GLY A 85 -4.72 1.02 -2.83
C GLY A 85 -5.79 2.06 -2.50
N PRO A 86 -7.07 1.73 -2.79
CA PRO A 86 -8.18 2.62 -2.51
C PRO A 86 -8.43 2.82 -1.00
N HIS A 87 -9.06 3.95 -0.66
CA HIS A 87 -9.42 4.28 0.71
C HIS A 87 -10.24 3.15 1.38
N GLY A 88 -9.75 2.67 2.53
CA GLY A 88 -10.41 1.61 3.32
C GLY A 88 -10.31 0.20 2.72
N ALA A 89 -9.40 0.00 1.77
CA ALA A 89 -9.24 -1.24 1.02
C ALA A 89 -8.11 -2.09 1.63
N GLY A 90 -8.24 -2.44 2.92
CA GLY A 90 -7.20 -3.22 3.60
C GLY A 90 -5.93 -2.43 3.92
N LEU A 91 -5.91 -1.10 3.79
CA LEU A 91 -4.78 -0.24 4.19
C LEU A 91 -4.38 -0.37 5.66
N ALA A 92 -5.21 -0.97 6.52
CA ALA A 92 -4.82 -1.37 7.87
C ALA A 92 -3.67 -2.40 7.88
N ALA A 93 -3.51 -3.16 6.80
CA ALA A 93 -2.44 -4.14 6.64
C ALA A 93 -1.05 -3.51 6.53
N GLN A 94 -0.95 -2.19 6.38
CA GLN A 94 0.32 -1.47 6.40
C GLN A 94 1.12 -1.69 7.69
N VAL A 95 0.47 -2.11 8.78
CA VAL A 95 1.13 -2.49 10.03
C VAL A 95 2.11 -3.65 9.85
N PHE A 96 2.00 -4.43 8.78
CA PHE A 96 2.91 -5.53 8.47
C PHE A 96 3.98 -5.17 7.44
N LEU A 97 3.98 -3.96 6.88
CA LEU A 97 5.05 -3.50 5.99
C LEU A 97 6.36 -3.33 6.76
N GLY A 98 7.47 -3.36 6.02
CA GLY A 98 8.77 -2.92 6.53
C GLY A 98 8.72 -1.46 7.01
N THR A 99 9.67 -1.08 7.86
CA THR A 99 9.86 0.32 8.27
C THR A 99 10.27 1.17 7.08
N ASN A 100 9.96 2.46 7.12
CA ASN A 100 10.19 3.42 6.03
C ASN A 100 9.47 3.06 4.72
N ALA A 101 8.50 2.14 4.73
CA ALA A 101 7.69 1.87 3.55
C ALA A 101 6.82 3.08 3.20
N THR A 102 6.44 3.20 1.93
CA THR A 102 5.52 4.24 1.46
C THR A 102 4.14 3.67 1.21
N VAL A 103 3.12 4.31 1.77
CA VAL A 103 1.72 3.97 1.51
C VAL A 103 1.09 5.06 0.63
N ILE A 104 0.50 4.66 -0.50
CA ILE A 104 -0.24 5.54 -1.40
C ILE A 104 -1.72 5.20 -1.31
N GLU A 105 -2.51 6.10 -0.74
CA GLU A 105 -3.95 5.94 -0.64
C GLU A 105 -4.67 6.67 -1.78
N PHE A 106 -5.46 5.94 -2.57
CA PHE A 106 -6.37 6.54 -3.54
C PHE A 106 -7.64 7.00 -2.82
N ARG A 107 -7.91 8.31 -2.86
CA ARG A 107 -9.09 8.91 -2.23
C ARG A 107 -9.97 9.58 -3.27
N PRO A 108 -11.29 9.38 -3.24
CA PRO A 108 -12.17 10.21 -4.05
C PRO A 108 -12.06 11.66 -3.60
N ARG A 109 -12.10 12.61 -4.52
CA ARG A 109 -11.97 14.05 -4.26
C ARG A 109 -12.82 14.55 -3.08
N ALA A 110 -14.03 14.03 -2.92
CA ALA A 110 -14.92 14.38 -1.82
C ALA A 110 -14.49 13.89 -0.41
N ARG A 111 -13.31 13.26 -0.27
CA ARG A 111 -12.71 12.79 0.99
C ARG A 111 -11.22 13.15 1.14
N SER A 112 -10.60 13.85 0.19
CA SER A 112 -9.15 14.10 0.22
C SER A 112 -8.71 15.02 1.36
N GLU A 113 -9.58 15.92 1.82
CA GLU A 113 -9.25 17.01 2.76
C GLU A 113 -9.09 16.61 4.24
N ARG A 114 -9.40 15.36 4.62
CA ARG A 114 -9.30 14.92 6.02
C ARG A 114 -8.20 13.88 6.19
N ALA A 115 -7.34 14.06 7.19
CA ALA A 115 -6.42 13.03 7.64
C ALA A 115 -7.19 11.75 7.95
N SER A 116 -6.76 10.62 7.39
CA SER A 116 -7.39 9.33 7.63
C SER A 116 -6.70 8.63 8.81
N CYS A 117 -7.38 7.68 9.43
CA CYS A 117 -6.74 6.82 10.42
C CYS A 117 -5.55 6.03 9.83
N PHE A 118 -5.52 5.82 8.50
CA PHE A 118 -4.42 5.15 7.81
C PHE A 118 -3.16 6.01 7.73
N GLU A 119 -3.31 7.33 7.64
CA GLU A 119 -2.18 8.26 7.69
C GLU A 119 -1.54 8.28 9.08
N LEU A 120 -2.35 8.39 10.13
CA LEU A 120 -1.87 8.28 11.53
C LEU A 120 -1.22 6.93 11.80
N MET A 121 -1.75 5.86 11.22
CA MET A 121 -1.19 4.52 11.29
C MET A 121 0.19 4.45 10.61
N ALA A 122 0.34 5.04 9.42
CA ALA A 122 1.64 5.11 8.74
C ALA A 122 2.68 5.80 9.61
N TYR A 123 2.33 6.94 10.22
CA TYR A 123 3.23 7.63 11.15
C TYR A 123 3.59 6.80 12.38
N ALA A 124 2.62 6.08 12.96
CA ALA A 124 2.89 5.17 14.08
C ALA A 124 3.80 4.01 13.68
N CYS A 125 3.71 3.59 12.42
CA CYS A 125 4.46 2.52 11.80
C CYS A 125 5.82 2.94 11.23
N ASN A 126 6.22 4.20 11.40
CA ASN A 126 7.40 4.80 10.77
C ASN A 126 7.41 4.63 9.24
N ASN A 127 6.26 4.83 8.61
CA ASN A 127 6.06 4.75 7.17
C ASN A 127 5.71 6.14 6.61
N HIS A 128 6.00 6.34 5.33
CA HIS A 128 5.58 7.51 4.57
C HIS A 128 4.14 7.33 4.06
N PHE A 129 3.40 8.43 3.93
CA PHE A 129 2.02 8.40 3.48
C PHE A 129 1.76 9.45 2.42
N HIS A 130 1.19 9.03 1.29
CA HIS A 130 0.75 9.91 0.22
C HIS A 130 -0.72 9.68 -0.09
N VAL A 131 -1.40 10.76 -0.44
CA VAL A 131 -2.77 10.74 -0.93
C VAL A 131 -2.74 11.05 -2.42
N TYR A 132 -3.27 10.15 -3.23
CA TYR A 132 -3.60 10.45 -4.62
C TYR A 132 -5.12 10.66 -4.70
N THR A 133 -5.51 11.83 -5.20
CA THR A 133 -6.92 12.18 -5.31
C THR A 133 -7.45 11.65 -6.63
N SER A 134 -8.28 10.61 -6.57
CA SER A 134 -8.92 10.02 -7.74
C SER A 134 -10.11 10.85 -8.22
N GLU A 135 -10.37 10.75 -9.52
CA GLU A 135 -11.63 11.21 -10.09
C GLU A 135 -12.72 10.17 -9.77
N GLY A 136 -13.86 10.64 -9.26
CA GLY A 136 -14.97 9.77 -8.90
C GLY A 136 -15.77 10.23 -7.69
N ASP A 137 -16.96 9.67 -7.57
CA ASP A 137 -17.85 9.90 -6.44
C ASP A 137 -17.65 8.84 -5.34
N LYS A 138 -18.45 8.94 -4.27
CA LYS A 138 -18.37 7.99 -3.14
C LYS A 138 -19.03 6.64 -3.44
N GLN A 139 -19.67 6.46 -4.59
CA GLN A 139 -20.57 5.33 -4.86
C GLN A 139 -20.05 4.38 -5.94
N THR A 140 -19.16 4.86 -6.80
CA THR A 140 -18.59 4.09 -7.92
C THR A 140 -17.13 3.68 -7.66
N PRO A 141 -16.60 2.67 -8.37
CA PRO A 141 -15.17 2.38 -8.37
C PRO A 141 -14.37 3.63 -8.76
N MET A 142 -13.23 3.82 -8.12
CA MET A 142 -12.37 4.98 -8.36
C MET A 142 -11.76 4.91 -9.76
N SER A 143 -11.60 6.06 -10.38
CA SER A 143 -10.81 6.20 -11.60
C SER A 143 -9.53 6.95 -11.30
N ILE A 144 -8.40 6.42 -11.77
CA ILE A 144 -7.08 7.01 -11.59
C ILE A 144 -6.47 7.38 -12.95
N ASN A 145 -5.63 8.41 -12.97
CA ASN A 145 -4.72 8.62 -14.08
C ASN A 145 -3.48 7.74 -13.86
N VAL A 146 -3.34 6.69 -14.66
CA VAL A 146 -2.25 5.71 -14.52
C VAL A 146 -0.88 6.37 -14.63
N SER A 147 -0.69 7.31 -15.56
CA SER A 147 0.60 8.00 -15.73
C SER A 147 1.00 8.78 -14.47
N GLU A 148 0.06 9.50 -13.86
CA GLU A 148 0.34 10.26 -12.64
C GLU A 148 0.67 9.37 -11.44
N VAL A 149 -0.05 8.24 -11.31
CA VAL A 149 0.21 7.26 -10.25
C VAL A 149 1.57 6.61 -10.46
N VAL A 150 1.94 6.26 -11.69
CA VAL A 150 3.27 5.74 -12.04
C VAL A 150 4.36 6.75 -11.68
N ASP A 151 4.18 8.03 -12.01
CA ASP A 151 5.14 9.08 -11.65
C ASP A 151 5.25 9.28 -10.13
N LEU A 152 4.15 9.11 -9.40
CA LEU A 152 4.17 9.12 -7.93
C LEU A 152 4.94 7.91 -7.39
N VAL A 153 4.66 6.71 -7.87
CA VAL A 153 5.40 5.48 -7.51
C VAL A 153 6.89 5.65 -7.78
N ARG A 154 7.26 6.20 -8.95
CA ARG A 154 8.66 6.43 -9.32
C ARG A 154 9.39 7.34 -8.35
N ARG A 155 8.72 8.38 -7.84
CA ARG A 155 9.29 9.31 -6.85
C ARG A 155 9.35 8.72 -5.45
N SER A 156 8.47 7.80 -5.12
CA SER A 156 8.37 7.19 -3.78
C SER A 156 9.15 5.90 -3.62
N TYR A 157 9.50 5.23 -4.72
CA TYR A 157 10.21 3.96 -4.69
C TYR A 157 11.72 4.17 -4.50
N HIS A 158 12.19 3.97 -3.27
CA HIS A 158 13.60 4.12 -2.89
C HIS A 158 14.17 2.80 -2.35
N PRO A 159 14.61 1.89 -3.23
CA PRO A 159 15.06 0.55 -2.83
C PRO A 159 16.34 0.51 -1.98
N HIS A 160 16.96 1.65 -1.67
CA HIS A 160 18.25 1.73 -0.96
C HIS A 160 18.22 2.54 0.34
N GLN A 161 17.04 2.97 0.80
CA GLN A 161 16.90 3.61 2.11
C GLN A 161 16.68 2.52 3.16
N THR A 162 17.76 2.05 3.76
CA THR A 162 17.76 1.21 4.97
C THR A 162 18.41 1.99 6.11
#